data_AF-A0A5M6DHB1-F1
#
_entry.id   AF-A0A5M6DHB1-F1
#
_cell.length_a   1.000
_cell.length_b   1.000
_cell.length_c   1.000
_cell.angle_alpha   90.00
_cell.angle_beta   90.00
_cell.angle_gamma   90.00
#
_symmetry.space_group_name_H-M   'P 1'
#
loop_
_entity.id
_entity.type
_entity.pdbx_description
1 polymer ?
#
loop_
_entity_poly.entity_id
_entity_poly.type
_entity_poly.pdbx_seq_one_letter_code
_entity_poly.pdbx_strand_id
1 'polypeptide(L)'
;MPGIKWVLPVIVSFVLLTSLSQTVFAIVVPIESIDGIHHSLSPELPEPIRRQIESAFKGEKSKYTRGTWTNAKITLRFSGDTLAVNALLDQLAKCPSITTSVSFKALSDDCDWKIINDTRRSGKRVDVILNLDSPQIRLEELTIPPIPGPE
;
A
#
# COMPACT_ATOMS: atom_id res chain seq x y z
N MET A 1 -18.60 -37.69 73.49
CA MET A 1 -17.35 -38.09 72.81
C MET A 1 -17.73 -38.89 71.57
N PRO A 2 -17.09 -38.78 70.40
CA PRO A 2 -16.45 -37.66 69.70
C PRO A 2 -17.00 -37.46 68.25
N GLY A 3 -16.65 -36.34 67.60
CA GLY A 3 -16.52 -36.23 66.12
C GLY A 3 -17.81 -36.03 65.31
N ILE A 4 -17.89 -35.26 64.22
CA ILE A 4 -16.93 -34.63 63.32
C ILE A 4 -17.66 -33.40 62.73
N LYS A 5 -17.04 -32.23 62.75
CA LYS A 5 -17.51 -31.03 62.05
C LYS A 5 -17.18 -31.19 60.56
N TRP A 6 -18.19 -31.33 59.71
CA TRP A 6 -18.01 -31.21 58.26
C TRP A 6 -18.21 -29.76 57.85
N VAL A 7 -17.09 -29.09 57.57
CA VAL A 7 -17.05 -27.79 56.89
C VAL A 7 -17.09 -28.09 55.40
N LEU A 8 -18.17 -27.68 54.72
CA LEU A 8 -18.27 -27.72 53.27
C LEU A 8 -17.46 -26.56 52.67
N PRO A 9 -16.44 -26.80 51.82
CA PRO A 9 -15.81 -25.73 51.07
C PRO A 9 -16.67 -25.36 49.85
N VAL A 10 -17.02 -24.08 49.76
CA VAL A 10 -17.62 -23.44 48.59
C VAL A 10 -16.59 -23.47 47.45
N ILE A 11 -16.88 -24.20 46.38
CA ILE A 11 -16.08 -24.14 45.14
C ILE A 11 -16.75 -23.09 44.23
N VAL A 12 -16.25 -21.87 44.28
CA VAL A 12 -16.56 -20.84 43.27
C VAL A 12 -15.72 -21.16 42.04
N SER A 13 -16.32 -21.78 41.02
CA SER A 13 -15.70 -21.95 39.71
C SER A 13 -15.63 -20.60 38.98
N PHE A 14 -14.52 -19.90 39.14
CA PHE A 14 -14.15 -18.78 38.27
C PHE A 14 -13.66 -19.34 36.93
N VAL A 15 -14.54 -19.45 35.94
CA VAL A 15 -14.13 -19.68 34.55
C VAL A 15 -13.58 -18.35 34.02
N LEU A 16 -12.26 -18.19 34.13
CA LEU A 16 -11.53 -17.12 33.45
C LEU A 16 -11.63 -17.34 31.94
N LEU A 17 -12.57 -16.63 31.32
CA LEU A 17 -12.64 -16.48 29.87
C LEU A 17 -11.49 -15.54 29.44
N THR A 18 -10.27 -16.08 29.34
CA THR A 18 -9.15 -15.33 28.76
C THR A 18 -9.42 -15.17 27.28
N SER A 19 -9.91 -13.99 26.89
CA SER A 19 -9.96 -13.57 25.50
C SER A 19 -8.54 -13.59 24.94
N LEU A 20 -8.23 -14.60 24.13
CA LEU A 20 -7.04 -14.62 23.29
C LEU A 20 -7.20 -13.49 22.26
N SER A 21 -6.76 -12.28 22.61
CA SER A 21 -6.55 -11.22 21.63
C SER A 21 -5.44 -11.69 20.71
N GLN A 22 -5.78 -12.31 19.59
CA GLN A 22 -4.81 -12.59 18.55
C GLN A 22 -4.34 -11.24 18.00
N THR A 23 -3.20 -10.78 18.47
CA THR A 23 -2.46 -9.70 17.81
C THR A 23 -2.05 -10.22 16.45
N VAL A 24 -2.83 -9.91 15.42
CA VAL A 24 -2.45 -10.13 14.03
C VAL A 24 -1.27 -9.21 13.75
N PHE A 25 -0.04 -9.72 13.90
CA PHE A 25 1.16 -8.99 13.52
C PHE A 25 1.19 -8.92 12.00
N ALA A 26 1.08 -7.71 11.44
CA ALA A 26 1.34 -7.50 10.03
C ALA A 26 2.86 -7.56 9.81
N ILE A 27 3.32 -8.46 8.94
CA ILE A 27 4.72 -8.47 8.50
C ILE A 27 4.90 -7.27 7.58
N VAL A 28 5.75 -6.33 8.00
CA VAL A 28 6.19 -5.18 7.20
C VAL A 28 7.60 -5.47 6.71
N VAL A 29 7.77 -5.58 5.41
CA VAL A 29 9.07 -5.76 4.76
C VAL A 29 9.46 -4.43 4.11
N PRO A 30 10.59 -3.80 4.49
CA PRO A 30 11.06 -2.60 3.82
C PRO A 30 11.48 -2.91 2.38
N ILE A 31 11.24 -1.96 1.49
CA ILE A 31 11.69 -1.99 0.10
C ILE A 31 12.74 -0.90 -0.04
N GLU A 32 14.01 -1.28 -0.18
CA GLU A 32 15.13 -0.33 -0.23
C GLU A 32 15.37 0.22 -1.64
N SER A 33 14.95 -0.51 -2.68
CA SER A 33 15.02 -0.06 -4.08
C SER A 33 13.77 -0.48 -4.86
N ILE A 34 13.41 0.32 -5.87
CA ILE A 34 12.39 -0.03 -6.88
C ILE A 34 12.93 -1.06 -7.88
N ASP A 35 14.24 -1.28 -7.95
CA ASP A 35 14.82 -2.26 -8.85
C ASP A 35 14.27 -3.67 -8.58
N GLY A 36 13.66 -4.27 -9.60
CA GLY A 36 13.08 -5.60 -9.49
C GLY A 36 11.70 -5.64 -8.82
N ILE A 37 11.06 -4.48 -8.59
CA ILE A 37 9.71 -4.43 -7.98
C ILE A 37 8.67 -5.20 -8.80
N HIS A 38 8.89 -5.39 -10.11
CA HIS A 38 8.03 -6.23 -10.95
C HIS A 38 7.89 -7.67 -10.43
N HIS A 39 8.85 -8.20 -9.66
CA HIS A 39 8.74 -9.51 -9.02
C HIS A 39 7.79 -9.52 -7.81
N SER A 40 7.55 -8.36 -7.20
CA SER A 40 6.65 -8.21 -6.05
C SER A 40 5.21 -7.89 -6.45
N LEU A 41 4.99 -7.43 -7.69
CA LEU A 41 3.66 -7.20 -8.25
C LEU A 41 2.90 -8.53 -8.41
N SER A 42 1.57 -8.43 -8.52
CA SER A 42 0.69 -9.61 -8.64
C SER A 42 1.10 -10.52 -9.80
N PRO A 43 1.25 -11.84 -9.57
CA PRO A 43 1.59 -12.79 -10.64
C PRO A 43 0.48 -12.94 -11.70
N GLU A 44 -0.74 -12.47 -11.42
CA GLU A 44 -1.83 -12.42 -12.40
C GLU A 44 -1.59 -11.39 -13.51
N LEU A 45 -0.71 -10.41 -13.29
CA LEU A 45 -0.26 -9.49 -14.33
C LEU A 45 0.81 -10.17 -15.19
N PRO A 46 0.67 -10.16 -16.54
CA PRO A 46 1.73 -10.64 -17.43
C PRO A 46 3.06 -9.92 -17.14
N GLU A 47 4.16 -10.66 -17.23
CA GLU A 47 5.51 -10.14 -16.99
C GLU A 47 5.81 -8.84 -17.77
N PRO A 48 5.44 -8.69 -19.06
CA PRO A 48 5.64 -7.43 -19.79
C PRO A 48 4.94 -6.24 -19.13
N ILE A 49 3.73 -6.44 -18.60
CA ILE A 49 2.96 -5.40 -17.91
C ILE A 49 3.61 -5.04 -16.58
N ARG A 50 4.05 -6.04 -15.81
CA ARG A 50 4.75 -5.80 -14.53
C ARG A 50 6.04 -4.99 -14.73
N ARG A 51 6.80 -5.27 -15.80
CA ARG A 51 7.99 -4.49 -16.15
C ARG A 51 7.65 -3.08 -16.61
N GLN A 52 6.57 -2.90 -17.36
CA GLN A 52 6.12 -1.57 -17.77
C GLN A 52 5.71 -0.71 -16.56
N ILE A 53 5.02 -1.30 -15.58
CA ILE A 53 4.69 -0.65 -14.31
C ILE A 53 5.96 -0.23 -13.55
N GLU A 54 6.95 -1.14 -13.42
CA GLU A 54 8.23 -0.80 -12.81
C GLU A 54 8.93 0.34 -13.56
N SER A 55 8.95 0.31 -14.89
CA SER A 55 9.52 1.38 -15.70
C SER A 55 8.82 2.73 -15.47
N ALA A 56 7.50 2.74 -15.28
CA ALA A 56 6.76 3.94 -14.94
C ALA A 56 7.19 4.47 -13.55
N PHE A 57 7.36 3.58 -12.57
CA PHE A 57 7.79 3.95 -11.22
C PHE A 57 9.23 4.49 -11.19
N LYS A 58 10.07 4.06 -12.13
CA LYS A 58 11.46 4.52 -12.31
C LYS A 58 11.61 5.74 -13.22
N GLY A 59 10.52 6.42 -13.57
CA GLY A 59 10.58 7.57 -14.47
C GLY A 59 11.61 8.62 -14.01
N GLU A 60 12.30 9.24 -14.96
CA GLU A 60 13.48 10.10 -14.75
C GLU A 60 13.28 11.26 -13.74
N LYS A 61 12.03 11.72 -13.60
CA LYS A 61 11.65 12.81 -12.68
C LYS A 61 11.13 12.32 -11.32
N SER A 62 10.89 11.03 -11.15
CA SER A 62 10.39 10.45 -9.91
C SER A 62 11.55 10.05 -9.02
N LYS A 63 11.69 10.69 -7.86
CA LYS A 63 12.71 10.30 -6.88
C LYS A 63 12.12 9.35 -5.85
N TYR A 64 12.42 8.07 -5.98
CA TYR A 64 12.07 7.10 -4.93
C TYR A 64 12.74 7.46 -3.61
N THR A 65 11.97 7.39 -2.52
CA THR A 65 12.49 7.66 -1.17
C THR A 65 12.53 6.40 -0.32
N ARG A 66 11.41 5.67 -0.23
CA ARG A 66 11.29 4.43 0.55
C ARG A 66 10.02 3.68 0.20
N GLY A 67 9.93 2.43 0.59
CA GLY A 67 8.77 1.60 0.33
C GLY A 67 8.60 0.50 1.35
N THR A 68 7.42 -0.08 1.36
CA THR A 68 7.06 -1.17 2.25
C THR A 68 6.15 -2.14 1.53
N TRP A 69 6.41 -3.43 1.73
CA TRP A 69 5.45 -4.48 1.46
C TRP A 69 4.81 -4.90 2.78
N THR A 70 3.49 -4.91 2.85
CA THR A 70 2.74 -5.34 4.02
C THR A 70 1.55 -6.14 3.58
N ASN A 71 1.49 -7.43 3.94
CA ASN A 71 0.28 -8.23 3.72
C ASN A 71 -0.19 -8.21 2.25
N ALA A 72 0.70 -8.36 1.26
CA ALA A 72 0.38 -8.26 -0.17
C ALA A 72 -0.09 -6.87 -0.64
N LYS A 73 0.27 -5.82 0.10
CA LYS A 73 0.14 -4.43 -0.32
C LYS A 73 1.52 -3.81 -0.44
N ILE A 74 1.84 -3.30 -1.61
CA ILE A 74 3.04 -2.50 -1.86
C ILE A 74 2.66 -1.04 -1.64
N THR A 75 3.49 -0.32 -0.87
CA THR A 75 3.42 1.14 -0.74
C THR A 75 4.80 1.70 -1.08
N LEU A 76 4.88 2.52 -2.11
CA LEU A 76 6.11 3.19 -2.55
C LEU A 76 5.95 4.69 -2.34
N ARG A 77 6.95 5.35 -1.77
CA ARG A 77 6.95 6.79 -1.51
C ARG A 77 7.98 7.47 -2.40
N PHE A 78 7.63 8.67 -2.81
CA PHE A 78 8.42 9.46 -3.75
C PHE A 78 8.50 10.91 -3.29
N SER A 79 9.61 11.53 -3.69
CA SER A 79 9.75 12.97 -3.74
C SER A 79 9.78 13.42 -5.20
N GLY A 80 9.24 14.61 -5.46
CA GLY A 80 9.17 15.20 -6.78
C GLY A 80 7.98 16.14 -6.94
N ASP A 81 8.02 16.92 -8.00
CA ASP A 81 7.03 17.95 -8.32
C ASP A 81 5.84 17.39 -9.13
N THR A 82 4.89 18.27 -9.44
CA THR A 82 3.74 17.91 -10.30
C THR A 82 4.16 17.37 -11.67
N LEU A 83 5.30 17.81 -12.24
CA LEU A 83 5.77 17.31 -13.53
C LEU A 83 6.21 15.84 -13.44
N ALA A 84 6.82 15.43 -12.33
CA ALA A 84 7.13 14.04 -12.07
C ALA A 84 5.86 13.18 -11.99
N VAL A 85 4.83 13.68 -11.30
CA VAL A 85 3.52 13.01 -11.20
C VAL A 85 2.86 12.88 -12.56
N ASN A 86 2.82 13.95 -13.36
CA ASN A 86 2.25 13.91 -14.72
C ASN A 86 2.97 12.87 -15.58
N ALA A 87 4.30 12.86 -15.56
CA ALA A 87 5.09 11.88 -16.31
C ALA A 87 4.81 10.44 -15.86
N LEU A 88 4.67 10.19 -14.56
CA LEU A 88 4.25 8.89 -14.04
C LEU A 88 2.87 8.49 -14.57
N LEU A 89 1.88 9.38 -14.43
CA LEU A 89 0.50 9.11 -14.85
C LEU A 89 0.43 8.81 -16.36
N ASP A 90 1.16 9.57 -17.18
CA ASP A 90 1.27 9.33 -18.62
C ASP A 90 1.85 7.96 -18.95
N GLN A 91 2.84 7.48 -18.19
CA GLN A 91 3.42 6.14 -18.38
C GLN A 91 2.44 5.05 -17.93
N LEU A 92 1.74 5.26 -16.81
CA LEU A 92 0.74 4.31 -16.32
C LEU A 92 -0.48 4.23 -17.26
N ALA A 93 -0.89 5.33 -17.89
CA ALA A 93 -1.98 5.34 -18.87
C ALA A 93 -1.67 4.51 -20.12
N LYS A 94 -0.38 4.30 -20.43
CA LYS A 94 0.08 3.45 -21.54
C LYS A 94 0.17 1.97 -21.16
N CYS A 95 -0.03 1.61 -19.90
CA CYS A 95 -0.02 0.22 -19.45
C CYS A 95 -1.40 -0.40 -19.70
N PRO A 96 -1.56 -1.33 -20.65
CA PRO A 96 -2.84 -1.98 -20.86
C PRO A 96 -3.16 -2.86 -19.65
N SER A 97 -4.45 -3.01 -19.34
CA SER A 97 -4.96 -3.87 -18.25
C SER A 97 -4.72 -3.39 -16.81
N ILE A 98 -4.25 -2.16 -16.60
CA ILE A 98 -4.25 -1.53 -15.28
C ILE A 98 -5.25 -0.39 -15.18
N THR A 99 -5.74 -0.16 -13.97
CA THR A 99 -6.56 0.99 -13.62
C THR A 99 -5.76 1.86 -12.67
N THR A 100 -5.46 3.08 -13.10
CA THR A 100 -4.83 4.09 -12.26
C THR A 100 -5.90 4.92 -11.57
N SER A 101 -5.83 5.01 -10.25
CA SER A 101 -6.68 5.91 -9.47
C SER A 101 -5.82 7.00 -8.87
N VAL A 102 -6.25 8.25 -8.98
CA VAL A 102 -5.57 9.38 -8.34
C VAL A 102 -6.41 9.84 -7.16
N SER A 103 -5.77 10.10 -6.02
CA SER A 103 -6.43 10.66 -4.84
C SER A 103 -5.55 11.70 -4.16
N PHE A 104 -6.21 12.61 -3.45
CA PHE A 104 -5.59 13.78 -2.84
C PHE A 104 -5.81 13.72 -1.34
N LYS A 105 -4.73 13.75 -0.57
CA LYS A 105 -4.80 13.63 0.90
C LYS A 105 -3.71 14.47 1.54
N ALA A 106 -4.01 15.07 2.68
CA ALA A 106 -2.98 15.53 3.62
C ALA A 106 -2.24 14.29 4.14
N LEU A 107 -0.93 14.20 3.93
CA LEU A 107 -0.09 13.11 4.40
C LEU A 107 0.90 13.66 5.42
N SER A 108 0.91 13.09 6.62
CA SER A 108 1.92 13.36 7.64
C SER A 108 3.28 12.69 7.36
N ASP A 109 3.38 11.94 6.25
CA ASP A 109 4.62 11.30 5.81
C ASP A 109 5.48 12.33 5.07
N ASP A 110 6.80 12.14 5.13
CA ASP A 110 7.85 12.94 4.48
C ASP A 110 7.93 12.76 2.95
N CYS A 111 6.82 12.46 2.29
CA CYS A 111 6.76 12.24 0.85
C CYS A 111 5.84 13.22 0.15
N ASP A 112 6.19 13.59 -1.08
CA ASP A 112 5.37 14.46 -1.93
C ASP A 112 4.18 13.69 -2.51
N TRP A 113 4.36 12.40 -2.77
CA TRP A 113 3.31 11.50 -3.21
C TRP A 113 3.70 10.04 -2.97
N LYS A 114 2.72 9.13 -3.04
CA LYS A 114 2.94 7.69 -2.89
C LYS A 114 2.08 6.87 -3.82
N ILE A 115 2.56 5.67 -4.13
CA ILE A 115 1.84 4.66 -4.89
C ILE A 115 1.45 3.53 -3.95
N ILE A 116 0.22 3.05 -4.07
CA ILE A 116 -0.27 1.85 -3.42
C ILE A 116 -0.72 0.85 -4.49
N ASN A 117 -0.24 -0.38 -4.40
CA ASN A 117 -0.71 -1.49 -5.22
C ASN A 117 -1.09 -2.66 -4.32
N ASP A 118 -2.36 -3.07 -4.37
CA ASP A 118 -2.88 -4.21 -3.62
C ASP A 118 -2.84 -5.45 -4.51
N THR A 119 -1.86 -6.33 -4.26
CA THR A 119 -1.65 -7.54 -5.06
C THR A 119 -2.65 -8.64 -4.72
N ARG A 120 -3.46 -8.50 -3.64
CA ARG A 120 -4.54 -9.47 -3.32
C ARG A 120 -5.71 -9.38 -4.29
N ARG A 121 -5.95 -8.20 -4.87
CA ARG A 121 -7.08 -7.92 -5.78
C ARG A 121 -6.58 -7.79 -7.21
N SER A 122 -5.93 -8.83 -7.72
CA SER A 122 -5.27 -8.92 -9.04
C SER A 122 -4.05 -8.04 -9.28
N GLY A 123 -3.80 -7.02 -8.45
CA GLY A 123 -2.73 -6.04 -8.67
C GLY A 123 -2.95 -5.11 -9.86
N LYS A 124 -4.08 -5.20 -10.57
CA LYS A 124 -4.42 -4.35 -11.72
C LYS A 124 -4.71 -2.90 -11.33
N ARG A 125 -5.00 -2.62 -10.05
CA ARG A 125 -5.27 -1.26 -9.57
C ARG A 125 -4.01 -0.64 -8.97
N VAL A 126 -3.64 0.52 -9.47
CA VAL A 126 -2.54 1.35 -8.94
C VAL A 126 -3.14 2.65 -8.41
N ASP A 127 -3.07 2.85 -7.09
CA ASP A 127 -3.53 4.08 -6.45
C ASP A 127 -2.35 5.05 -6.30
N VAL A 128 -2.40 6.19 -6.99
CA VAL A 128 -1.48 7.31 -6.81
C VAL A 128 -2.11 8.29 -5.84
N ILE A 129 -1.42 8.58 -4.74
CA ILE A 129 -1.89 9.48 -3.68
C ILE A 129 -0.97 10.68 -3.62
N LEU A 130 -1.50 11.86 -3.93
CA LEU A 130 -0.77 13.12 -3.89
C LEU A 130 -0.92 13.77 -2.52
N ASN A 131 0.20 14.24 -1.96
CA ASN A 131 0.21 14.92 -0.69
C ASN A 131 -0.21 16.38 -0.86
N LEU A 132 -1.34 16.76 -0.27
CA LEU A 132 -1.82 18.15 -0.29
C LEU A 132 -0.99 19.09 0.59
N ASP A 133 -0.22 18.55 1.53
CA ASP A 133 0.68 19.34 2.38
C ASP A 133 2.06 19.55 1.73
N SER A 134 2.33 18.89 0.59
CA SER A 134 3.60 19.09 -0.11
C SER A 134 3.59 20.39 -0.91
N PRO A 135 4.59 21.28 -0.69
CA PRO A 135 4.71 22.50 -1.48
C PRO A 135 5.17 22.25 -2.93
N GLN A 136 5.58 21.02 -3.26
CA GLN A 136 5.99 20.65 -4.62
C GLN A 136 4.81 20.24 -5.51
N ILE A 137 3.64 19.96 -4.91
CA ILE A 137 2.44 19.56 -5.62
C ILE A 137 1.55 20.77 -5.87
N ARG A 138 1.58 21.25 -7.11
CA ARG A 138 0.70 22.29 -7.66
C ARG A 138 -0.44 21.63 -8.43
N LEU A 139 -1.67 21.67 -7.91
CA LEU A 139 -2.82 20.97 -8.50
C LEU A 139 -3.27 21.59 -9.82
N GLU A 140 -3.05 22.88 -10.00
CA GLU A 140 -3.32 23.64 -11.22
C GLU A 140 -2.45 23.18 -12.42
N GLU A 141 -1.33 22.51 -12.15
CA GLU A 141 -0.45 21.95 -13.17
C GLU A 141 -0.67 20.44 -13.38
N LEU A 142 -1.56 19.83 -12.59
CA LEU A 142 -1.80 18.39 -12.65
C LEU A 142 -2.61 18.04 -13.91
N THR A 143 -2.05 17.17 -14.73
CA THR A 143 -2.71 16.63 -15.92
C THR A 143 -3.07 15.17 -15.67
N ILE A 144 -4.36 14.86 -15.74
CA ILE A 144 -4.83 13.47 -15.72
C ILE A 144 -4.95 12.99 -17.18
N PRO A 145 -4.14 12.02 -17.62
CA PRO A 145 -4.18 11.54 -19.00
C PRO A 145 -5.54 10.90 -19.32
N PRO A 146 -5.96 10.95 -20.59
CA PRO A 146 -7.18 10.30 -21.02
C PRO A 146 -7.08 8.80 -20.78
N ILE A 147 -8.16 8.21 -20.27
CA ILE A 147 -8.28 6.76 -20.14
C ILE A 147 -8.55 6.22 -21.54
N PRO A 148 -7.77 5.26 -22.07
CA PRO A 148 -8.14 4.58 -23.31
C PRO A 148 -9.50 3.92 -23.09
N GLY A 149 -10.51 4.40 -23.83
CA GLY A 149 -11.85 3.82 -23.80
C GLY A 149 -11.82 2.37 -24.29
N PRO A 150 -12.89 1.59 -24.05
CA PRO A 150 -13.02 0.29 -24.69
C PRO A 150 -13.03 0.50 -26.21
N GLU A 151 -12.09 -0.15 -26.92
CA GLU A 151 -12.16 -0.33 -28.37
C GLU A 151 -13.34 -1.25 -28.75
#